data_AF-W8P2G7-F1
#
_entry.id   AF-W8P2G7-F1
#
_cell.length_a   1.000
_cell.length_b   1.000
_cell.length_c   1.000
_cell.angle_alpha   90.00
_cell.angle_beta   90.00
_cell.angle_gamma   90.00
#
_symmetry.space_group_name_H-M   'P 1'
#
loop_
_entity.id
_entity.type
_entity.pdbx_description
1 polymer ?
#
loop_
_entity_poly.entity_id
_entity_poly.type
_entity_poly.pdbx_seq_one_letter_code
_entity_poly.pdbx_strand_id
1 'polypeptide(L)'
;MKRRLCREYIEEIERLERSIRELEEEIIELRMQLKLKVDEANRLAIENASLRHKLEMQKKTYQRMVELLKKMKFPIIFLPDDE
;
A
#
# COMPACT_ATOMS: atom_id res chain seq x y z
N MET A 1 -12.65 16.93 54.96
CA MET A 1 -12.65 17.48 53.58
C MET A 1 -11.36 17.15 52.83
N LYS A 2 -10.17 17.62 53.25
CA LYS A 2 -8.89 17.37 52.55
C LYS A 2 -8.57 15.89 52.25
N ARG A 3 -8.76 14.97 53.21
CA ARG A 3 -8.49 13.53 53.00
C ARG A 3 -9.35 12.87 51.93
N ARG A 4 -10.61 13.29 51.79
CA ARG A 4 -11.52 12.76 50.78
C ARG A 4 -11.10 13.23 49.39
N LEU A 5 -10.78 14.51 49.27
CA LEU A 5 -10.27 15.09 48.02
C LEU A 5 -8.95 14.46 47.57
N CYS A 6 -8.01 14.21 48.50
CA CYS A 6 -6.77 13.51 48.17
C CYS A 6 -7.02 12.08 47.68
N ARG A 7 -8.01 11.38 48.24
CA ARG A 7 -8.39 10.03 47.80
C ARG A 7 -8.98 10.04 46.39
N GLU A 8 -9.89 10.97 46.11
CA GLU A 8 -10.48 11.16 44.78
C GLU A 8 -9.40 11.45 43.72
N TYR A 9 -8.39 12.27 44.04
CA TYR A 9 -7.26 12.49 43.13
C TYR A 9 -6.38 11.26 42.92
N ILE A 10 -6.14 10.45 43.95
CA ILE A 10 -5.37 9.21 43.81
C ILE A 10 -6.10 8.23 42.89
N GLU A 11 -7.41 8.05 43.10
CA GLU A 11 -8.24 7.17 42.27
C GLU A 11 -8.29 7.65 40.80
N GLU A 12 -8.33 8.97 40.57
CA GLU A 12 -8.25 9.53 39.22
C GLU A 12 -6.89 9.32 38.57
N ILE A 13 -5.79 9.50 39.32
CA ILE A 13 -4.43 9.22 38.84
C ILE A 13 -4.31 7.75 38.41
N GLU A 14 -4.76 6.81 39.25
CA GLU A 14 -4.74 5.38 38.92
C GLU A 14 -5.62 5.02 37.70
N ARG A 15 -6.71 5.76 37.48
CA ARG A 15 -7.53 5.60 36.25
C ARG A 15 -6.76 6.08 35.03
N LEU A 16 -6.17 7.27 35.11
CA LEU A 16 -5.41 7.87 34.01
C LEU A 16 -4.17 7.03 33.67
N GLU A 17 -3.46 6.49 34.65
CA GLU A 17 -2.32 5.60 34.43
C GLU A 17 -2.72 4.33 33.68
N ARG A 18 -3.89 3.75 33.99
CA ARG A 18 -4.43 2.60 33.24
C ARG A 18 -4.76 2.99 31.80
N SER A 19 -5.46 4.11 31.59
CA SER A 19 -5.77 4.59 30.25
C SER A 19 -4.52 4.91 29.43
N ILE A 20 -3.46 5.44 30.04
CA ILE A 20 -2.19 5.68 29.36
C ILE A 20 -1.59 4.36 28.87
N ARG A 21 -1.58 3.31 29.71
CA ARG A 21 -1.05 2.00 29.30
C ARG A 21 -1.84 1.38 28.15
N GLU A 22 -3.18 1.45 28.21
CA GLU A 22 -4.05 0.97 27.14
C GLU A 22 -3.77 1.71 25.81
N LEU A 23 -3.64 3.05 25.87
CA LEU A 23 -3.29 3.85 24.70
C LEU A 23 -1.89 3.55 24.16
N GLU A 24 -0.93 3.25 25.04
CA GLU A 24 0.42 2.84 24.63
C GLU A 24 0.39 1.50 23.87
N GLU A 25 -0.41 0.53 24.33
CA GLU A 25 -0.62 -0.74 23.62
C GLU A 25 -1.27 -0.52 22.25
N GLU A 26 -2.32 0.30 22.16
CA GLU A 26 -2.95 0.66 20.88
C GLU A 26 -1.96 1.33 19.91
N ILE A 27 -1.11 2.23 20.40
CA ILE A 27 -0.07 2.88 19.58
C ILE A 27 0.92 1.85 19.02
N ILE A 28 1.30 0.84 19.81
CA ILE A 28 2.21 -0.22 19.35
C ILE A 28 1.54 -1.02 18.22
N GLU A 29 0.28 -1.40 18.39
CA GLU A 29 -0.46 -2.15 17.37
C GLU A 29 -0.62 -1.35 16.07
N LEU A 30 -1.03 -0.08 16.18
CA LEU A 30 -1.19 0.80 15.01
C LEU A 30 0.12 1.01 14.27
N ARG A 31 1.24 1.16 14.99
CA ARG A 31 2.57 1.25 14.39
C ARG A 31 2.95 -0.01 13.62
N MET A 32 2.61 -1.18 14.16
CA MET A 32 2.84 -2.45 13.47
C MET A 32 2.01 -2.56 12.19
N GLN A 33 0.72 -2.23 12.25
CA GLN A 33 -0.17 -2.24 11.09
C GLN A 33 0.31 -1.27 10.00
N LEU A 34 0.71 -0.05 10.41
CA LEU A 34 1.26 0.94 9.48
C LEU A 34 2.50 0.42 8.77
N LYS A 35 3.43 -0.21 9.51
CA LYS A 35 4.65 -0.78 8.94
C LYS A 35 4.33 -1.83 7.87
N LEU A 36 3.42 -2.75 8.16
CA LEU A 36 3.00 -3.79 7.21
C LEU A 36 2.39 -3.18 5.94
N LYS A 37 1.57 -2.13 6.09
CA LYS A 37 0.93 -1.45 4.96
C LYS A 37 1.93 -0.66 4.11
N VAL A 38 2.92 -0.04 4.72
CA VAL A 38 4.02 0.63 4.00
C VAL A 38 4.83 -0.40 3.19
N ASP A 39 5.17 -1.54 3.79
CA ASP A 39 5.92 -2.61 3.10
C ASP A 39 5.13 -3.17 1.91
N GLU A 40 3.82 -3.38 2.07
CA GLU A 40 2.90 -3.82 1.01
C GLU A 40 2.83 -2.80 -0.13
N ALA A 41 2.63 -1.51 0.19
CA ALA A 41 2.57 -0.44 -0.80
C ALA A 41 3.88 -0.31 -1.59
N ASN A 42 5.03 -0.45 -0.92
CA ASN A 42 6.33 -0.42 -1.58
C ASN A 42 6.52 -1.60 -2.55
N ARG A 43 6.12 -2.81 -2.15
CA ARG A 43 6.17 -4.00 -3.02
C ARG A 43 5.32 -3.82 -4.26
N LEU A 44 4.08 -3.35 -4.08
CA LEU A 44 3.15 -3.08 -5.19
C LEU A 44 3.69 -1.99 -6.12
N ALA A 45 4.31 -0.93 -5.59
CA ALA A 45 4.91 0.12 -6.40
C ALA A 45 6.06 -0.41 -7.28
N ILE A 46 6.93 -1.25 -6.72
CA ILE A 46 8.04 -1.90 -7.44
C ILE A 46 7.50 -2.83 -8.53
N GLU A 47 6.51 -3.67 -8.19
CA GLU A 47 5.90 -4.59 -9.14
C GLU A 47 5.20 -3.84 -10.27
N ASN A 48 4.45 -2.78 -9.96
CA ASN A 48 3.78 -1.96 -10.98
C ASN A 48 4.79 -1.31 -11.93
N ALA A 49 5.91 -0.78 -11.42
CA ALA A 49 6.98 -0.23 -12.25
C ALA A 49 7.59 -1.30 -13.17
N SER A 50 7.82 -2.52 -12.65
CA SER A 50 8.32 -3.65 -13.44
C SER A 50 7.34 -4.06 -14.54
N LEU A 51 6.04 -4.16 -14.21
CA LEU A 51 4.99 -4.52 -15.15
C LEU A 51 4.83 -3.46 -16.25
N ARG A 52 4.87 -2.17 -15.91
CA ARG A 52 4.86 -1.07 -16.89
C ARG A 52 6.04 -1.17 -17.86
N HIS A 53 7.24 -1.45 -17.35
CA HIS A 53 8.42 -1.63 -18.18
C HIS A 53 8.27 -2.85 -19.12
N LYS A 54 7.79 -3.99 -18.61
CA LYS A 54 7.53 -5.18 -19.42
C LYS A 54 6.50 -4.91 -20.52
N LEU A 55 5.41 -4.23 -20.18
CA LEU A 55 4.36 -3.86 -21.12
C LEU A 55 4.91 -2.95 -22.23
N GLU A 56 5.73 -1.96 -21.88
CA GLU A 56 6.35 -1.07 -22.86
C GLU A 56 7.27 -1.83 -23.83
N MET A 57 8.08 -2.75 -23.31
CA MET A 57 8.94 -3.59 -24.15
C MET A 57 8.14 -4.51 -25.07
N GLN A 58 7.03 -5.08 -24.59
CA GLN A 58 6.11 -5.86 -25.40
C GLN A 58 5.46 -5.02 -26.49
N LYS A 59 4.97 -3.81 -26.16
CA LYS A 59 4.39 -2.88 -27.14
C LYS A 59 5.40 -2.51 -28.24
N LYS A 60 6.65 -2.19 -27.88
CA LYS A 60 7.72 -1.93 -28.87
C LYS A 60 8.00 -3.13 -29.75
N THR A 61 8.04 -4.32 -29.16
CA THR A 61 8.27 -5.57 -29.91
C THR A 61 7.13 -5.83 -30.88
N TYR A 62 5.89 -5.70 -30.44
CA TYR A 62 4.70 -5.85 -31.25
C TYR A 62 4.68 -4.86 -32.43
N GLN A 63 4.95 -3.58 -32.17
CA GLN A 63 5.02 -2.56 -33.22
C GLN A 63 6.05 -2.91 -34.29
N ARG A 64 7.25 -3.34 -33.89
CA ARG A 64 8.31 -3.77 -34.83
C ARG A 64 7.87 -4.98 -35.65
N MET A 65 7.18 -5.94 -35.05
CA MET A 65 6.65 -7.10 -35.77
C MET A 65 5.59 -6.68 -36.80
N VAL A 66 4.66 -5.80 -36.42
CA VAL A 66 3.65 -5.26 -37.31
C VAL A 66 4.30 -4.53 -38.49
N GLU A 67 5.29 -3.68 -38.24
CA GLU A 67 6.04 -2.99 -39.29
C GLU A 67 6.75 -3.94 -40.25
N LEU A 68 7.35 -5.01 -39.72
CA LEU A 68 7.99 -6.05 -40.53
C LEU A 68 6.98 -6.75 -41.44
N LEU A 69 5.84 -7.19 -40.88
CA LEU A 69 4.78 -7.86 -41.63
C LEU A 69 4.19 -6.94 -42.71
N LYS A 70 4.01 -5.65 -42.41
CA LYS A 70 3.60 -4.64 -43.40
C LYS A 70 4.60 -4.50 -44.55
N LYS A 71 5.91 -4.46 -44.26
CA LYS A 71 6.97 -4.43 -45.30
C LYS A 71 6.95 -5.66 -46.19
N MET A 72 6.60 -6.82 -45.64
CA MET A 72 6.43 -8.07 -46.37
C MET A 72 5.09 -8.15 -47.15
N LYS A 73 4.25 -7.11 -47.08
CA LYS A 73 2.87 -7.09 -47.62
C LYS A 73 2.02 -8.27 -47.12
N PHE A 74 2.32 -8.76 -45.92
CA PHE A 74 1.53 -9.80 -45.30
C PHE A 74 0.18 -9.20 -44.84
N PRO A 75 -0.98 -9.85 -45.10
CA PRO A 75 -2.26 -9.35 -44.63
C PRO A 75 -2.36 -9.48 -43.11
N ILE A 76 -2.64 -8.39 -42.41
CA ILE A 76 -2.77 -8.34 -40.94
C ILE A 76 -4.18 -7.85 -40.60
N ILE A 77 -4.87 -8.55 -39.70
CA ILE A 77 -6.14 -8.13 -39.13
C ILE A 77 -5.89 -7.79 -37.66
N PHE A 78 -6.25 -6.58 -37.24
CA PHE A 78 -6.22 -6.19 -35.84
C PHE A 78 -7.57 -6.52 -35.22
N LEU A 79 -7.57 -7.30 -34.15
CA LEU A 79 -8.74 -7.48 -33.32
C LEU A 79 -8.80 -6.29 -32.34
N PRO A 80 -9.97 -5.69 -32.11
CA PRO A 80 -10.13 -4.74 -31.02
C PRO A 80 -9.82 -5.46 -29.70
N ASP A 81 -9.18 -4.75 -28.76
CA ASP A 81 -9.12 -5.23 -27.38
C ASP A 81 -10.55 -5.20 -26.82
N ASP A 82 -11.01 -6.33 -26.29
CA ASP A 82 -12.23 -6.42 -25.50
C ASP A 82 -11.98 -5.75 -24.14
N GLU A 83 -12.27 -4.45 -24.03
CA GLU A 83 -12.46 -3.80 -22.71
C GLU A 83 -13.74 -4.30 -22.02
#